data_AF-A0A220SDZ5-F1
#
_entry.id   AF-A0A220SDZ5-F1
#
_cell.length_a   1.000
_cell.length_b   1.000
_cell.length_c   1.000
_cell.angle_alpha   90.00
_cell.angle_beta   90.00
_cell.angle_gamma   90.00
#
_symmetry.space_group_name_H-M   'P 1'
#
loop_
_entity.id
_entity.type
_entity.pdbx_description
1 polymer ?
#
loop_
_entity_poly.entity_id
_entity_poly.type
_entity_poly.pdbx_seq_one_letter_code
_entity_poly.pdbx_strand_id
1 'polypeptide(L)'
;MKIRIIVSLLLIGISSLSCSQTTQNKSKETKQNNLSPANPNLTEYDSNKKAFSDIKGIWKSQCDDKDSSIEFYDETSASIDFHTKSGLLARVNLSITKNNDSFQIRFDGLTGVTKGNADLAWVNFSRKEIIAEVKGVDENNVEIDWIGFYNEKSKQRSFVENPFDHTKKVAPLVKCN
;
A
#
# COMPACT_ATOMS: atom_id res chain seq x y z
N MET A 1 56.00 7.46 31.76
CA MET A 1 55.21 8.71 31.86
C MET A 1 53.99 8.41 32.73
N LYS A 2 53.95 8.94 33.97
CA LYS A 2 52.85 8.75 34.93
C LYS A 2 51.97 10.00 34.89
N ILE A 3 50.68 9.86 34.61
CA ILE A 3 49.66 10.86 34.97
C ILE A 3 48.45 10.10 35.53
N ARG A 4 48.10 10.42 36.78
CA ARG A 4 46.85 10.07 37.48
C ARG A 4 46.19 11.39 37.87
N ILE A 5 44.94 11.63 37.49
CA ILE A 5 43.92 12.48 38.17
C ILE A 5 42.55 11.93 37.66
N ILE A 6 41.63 11.30 38.40
CA ILE A 6 40.84 11.62 39.62
C ILE A 6 39.57 12.46 39.34
N VAL A 7 38.39 11.79 39.46
CA VAL A 7 37.12 12.23 40.12
C VAL A 7 36.26 13.26 39.32
N SER A 8 34.94 13.13 39.12
CA SER A 8 33.83 12.96 40.10
C SER A 8 32.54 12.40 39.50
N LEU A 9 31.79 11.72 40.37
CA LEU A 9 30.35 11.43 40.33
C LEU A 9 29.48 12.69 40.20
N LEU A 10 28.30 12.55 39.58
CA LEU A 10 27.06 13.13 40.12
C LEU A 10 25.86 12.19 39.87
N LEU A 11 25.09 11.98 40.95
CA LEU A 11 23.88 11.16 41.07
C LEU A 11 22.59 11.96 40.78
N ILE A 12 21.46 11.24 40.89
CA ILE A 12 20.08 11.64 41.23
C ILE A 12 19.20 11.79 39.97
N GLY A 13 18.23 10.91 39.69
CA GLY A 13 16.96 10.69 40.43
C GLY A 13 15.91 11.67 39.84
N ILE A 14 14.68 11.30 39.47
CA ILE A 14 13.58 10.86 40.33
C ILE A 14 12.45 10.33 39.43
N SER A 15 11.71 9.34 39.93
CA SER A 15 10.50 8.71 39.41
C SER A 15 9.22 9.50 39.70
N SER A 16 8.19 9.37 38.87
CA SER A 16 6.80 9.44 39.35
C SER A 16 5.83 8.66 38.44
N LEU A 17 5.23 7.64 39.04
CA LEU A 17 3.93 7.06 38.70
C LEU A 17 2.82 8.12 38.79
N SER A 18 1.83 8.03 37.91
CA SER A 18 0.45 8.33 38.31
C SER A 18 -0.54 7.52 37.47
N CYS A 19 -1.13 6.53 38.12
CA CYS A 19 -2.31 5.79 37.69
C CYS A 19 -3.52 6.57 38.21
N SER A 20 -4.47 6.92 37.35
CA SER A 20 -5.78 7.46 37.78
C SER A 20 -6.85 6.40 37.57
N GLN A 21 -7.45 5.97 38.68
CA GLN A 21 -8.73 5.28 38.75
C GLN A 21 -9.75 6.19 39.44
N THR A 22 -10.99 5.69 39.53
CA THR A 22 -12.22 6.21 40.17
C THR A 22 -13.08 7.01 39.19
N THR A 23 -14.37 6.71 38.96
CA THR A 23 -15.41 6.34 39.93
C THR A 23 -16.58 5.63 39.24
N GLN A 24 -17.14 4.64 39.92
CA GLN A 24 -18.44 4.04 39.61
C GLN A 24 -19.58 5.05 39.88
N ASN A 25 -20.66 5.01 39.08
CA ASN A 25 -21.98 5.38 39.58
C ASN A 25 -23.03 4.42 39.03
N LYS A 26 -23.72 3.79 39.97
CA LYS A 26 -24.82 2.84 39.80
C LYS A 26 -26.06 3.53 40.34
N SER A 27 -27.06 3.79 39.50
CA SER A 27 -28.42 4.07 40.01
C SER A 27 -29.51 3.80 38.98
N LYS A 28 -30.34 2.82 39.35
CA LYS A 28 -31.81 2.77 39.29
C LYS A 28 -32.53 2.51 37.96
N GLU A 29 -33.30 1.43 38.03
CA GLU A 29 -34.41 1.02 37.20
C GLU A 29 -35.42 2.15 36.95
N THR A 30 -35.98 2.18 35.74
CA THR A 30 -37.40 2.48 35.53
C THR A 30 -37.90 1.59 34.40
N LYS A 31 -38.76 0.63 34.74
CA LYS A 31 -39.62 -0.07 33.79
C LYS A 31 -40.70 0.90 33.32
N GLN A 32 -40.83 1.11 32.02
CA GLN A 32 -42.11 1.54 31.44
C GLN A 32 -42.29 0.86 30.09
N ASN A 33 -43.30 -0.01 30.05
CA ASN A 33 -43.81 -0.69 28.87
C ASN A 33 -44.37 0.36 27.89
N ASN A 34 -44.04 0.24 26.60
CA ASN A 34 -44.87 0.75 25.51
C ASN A 34 -44.77 -0.20 24.31
N LEU A 35 -45.93 -0.64 23.84
CA LEU A 35 -46.12 -1.45 22.63
C LEU A 35 -45.95 -0.60 21.36
N SER A 36 -45.19 -1.14 20.39
CA SER A 36 -45.22 -0.93 18.92
C SER A 36 -44.86 0.44 18.33
N PRO A 37 -44.36 0.54 17.06
CA PRO A 37 -44.44 -0.44 15.97
C PRO A 37 -43.09 -0.86 15.36
N ALA A 38 -43.14 -1.85 14.47
CA ALA A 38 -42.05 -2.32 13.63
C ALA A 38 -41.26 -1.15 13.01
N ASN A 39 -39.92 -1.21 13.10
CA ASN A 39 -39.02 -0.32 12.39
C ASN A 39 -38.47 -1.07 11.15
N PRO A 40 -39.03 -0.85 9.94
CA PRO A 40 -38.45 -1.36 8.71
C PRO A 40 -37.41 -0.34 8.23
N ASN A 41 -36.21 -0.40 8.80
CA ASN A 41 -35.04 0.26 8.21
C ASN A 41 -33.78 -0.52 8.58
N LEU A 42 -33.75 -1.78 8.11
CA LEU A 42 -32.49 -2.38 7.71
C LEU A 42 -32.20 -1.80 6.34
N THR A 43 -31.28 -0.84 6.33
CA THR A 43 -30.66 -0.29 5.13
C THR A 43 -30.35 -1.41 4.16
N GLU A 44 -31.01 -1.34 3.02
CA GLU A 44 -30.69 -2.03 1.78
C GLU A 44 -29.19 -1.90 1.52
N TYR A 45 -28.43 -2.95 1.86
CA TYR A 45 -27.04 -3.08 1.47
C TYR A 45 -27.04 -3.23 -0.05
N ASP A 46 -26.68 -2.16 -0.73
CA ASP A 46 -26.71 -2.02 -2.18
C ASP A 46 -25.94 -3.18 -2.84
N SER A 47 -26.68 -4.22 -3.22
CA SER A 47 -26.17 -5.44 -3.84
C SER A 47 -25.74 -5.23 -5.30
N ASN A 48 -25.74 -3.97 -5.77
CA ASN A 48 -25.36 -3.61 -7.13
C ASN A 48 -23.98 -2.93 -7.20
N LYS A 49 -23.01 -3.34 -6.35
CA LYS A 49 -21.60 -3.03 -6.65
C LYS A 49 -21.21 -3.80 -7.92
N LYS A 50 -21.42 -3.15 -9.08
CA LYS A 50 -21.01 -3.63 -10.40
C LYS A 50 -19.54 -4.04 -10.28
N ALA A 51 -19.27 -5.33 -10.47
CA ALA A 51 -17.92 -5.86 -10.42
C ALA A 51 -17.06 -5.07 -11.41
N PHE A 52 -15.97 -4.48 -10.92
CA PHE A 52 -15.03 -3.75 -11.74
C PHE A 52 -14.42 -4.73 -12.76
N SER A 53 -14.84 -4.59 -14.01
CA SER A 53 -14.61 -5.60 -15.04
C SER A 53 -13.46 -5.24 -15.97
N ASP A 54 -13.13 -3.95 -16.11
CA ASP A 54 -12.14 -3.48 -17.08
C ASP A 54 -11.12 -2.55 -16.42
N ILE A 55 -9.89 -3.05 -16.28
CA ILE A 55 -8.75 -2.30 -15.74
C ILE A 55 -7.90 -1.65 -16.84
N LYS A 56 -8.27 -1.82 -18.12
CA LYS A 56 -7.46 -1.36 -19.25
C LYS A 56 -7.26 0.16 -19.23
N GLY A 57 -6.04 0.58 -19.58
CA GLY A 57 -5.67 1.99 -19.73
C GLY A 57 -4.45 2.38 -18.90
N ILE A 58 -4.13 3.66 -18.92
CA ILE A 58 -3.03 4.25 -18.16
C ILE A 58 -3.57 4.80 -16.85
N TRP A 59 -2.93 4.45 -15.74
CA TRP A 59 -3.32 4.88 -14.41
C TRP A 59 -2.15 5.54 -13.70
N LYS A 60 -2.43 6.68 -13.05
CA LYS A 60 -1.44 7.50 -12.34
C LYS A 60 -2.05 8.04 -11.04
N SER A 61 -1.21 8.49 -10.11
CA SER A 61 -1.64 9.26 -8.93
C SER A 61 -2.35 10.55 -9.33
N GLN A 62 -1.74 11.23 -10.30
CA GLN A 62 -2.26 12.44 -10.95
C GLN A 62 -1.89 12.32 -12.43
N CYS A 63 -2.73 12.82 -13.34
CA CYS A 63 -2.44 12.77 -14.78
C CYS A 63 -1.38 13.80 -15.21
N ASP A 64 -0.19 13.74 -14.57
CA ASP A 64 1.05 14.47 -14.89
C ASP A 64 2.07 13.48 -15.50
N ASP A 65 2.94 13.96 -16.37
CA ASP A 65 3.96 13.17 -17.07
C ASP A 65 5.19 12.85 -16.21
N LYS A 66 5.31 13.48 -15.04
CA LYS A 66 6.44 13.26 -14.11
C LYS A 66 6.21 12.11 -13.12
N ASP A 67 4.97 11.66 -12.99
CA ASP A 67 4.59 10.63 -12.02
C ASP A 67 4.83 9.22 -12.57
N SER A 68 4.97 8.27 -11.65
CA SER A 68 4.92 6.85 -11.98
C SER A 68 3.59 6.52 -12.65
N SER A 69 3.60 5.57 -13.59
CA SER A 69 2.40 5.17 -14.32
C SER A 69 2.34 3.66 -14.48
N ILE A 70 1.14 3.10 -14.44
CA ILE A 70 0.89 1.71 -14.81
C ILE A 70 -0.08 1.67 -15.97
N GLU A 71 0.33 0.99 -17.04
CA GLU A 71 -0.47 0.80 -18.25
C GLU A 71 -0.93 -0.66 -18.32
N PHE A 72 -2.23 -0.87 -18.20
CA PHE A 72 -2.87 -2.16 -18.40
C PHE A 72 -3.26 -2.30 -19.86
N TYR A 73 -2.65 -3.26 -20.56
CA TYR A 73 -2.95 -3.55 -21.96
C TYR A 73 -4.23 -4.36 -22.09
N ASP A 74 -4.39 -5.32 -21.19
CA ASP A 74 -5.51 -6.25 -21.07
C ASP A 74 -5.59 -6.82 -19.64
N GLU A 75 -6.40 -7.87 -19.43
CA GLU A 75 -6.58 -8.51 -18.11
C GLU A 75 -5.39 -9.40 -17.67
N THR A 76 -4.38 -9.58 -18.53
CA THR A 76 -3.26 -10.51 -18.32
C THR A 76 -1.89 -9.84 -18.33
N SER A 77 -1.77 -8.65 -18.93
CA SER A 77 -0.49 -7.97 -19.12
C SER A 77 -0.56 -6.45 -18.86
N ALA A 78 0.52 -5.92 -18.31
CA ALA A 78 0.71 -4.50 -18.07
C ALA A 78 2.19 -4.10 -18.16
N SER A 79 2.47 -2.81 -18.14
CA SER A 79 3.79 -2.28 -17.80
C SER A 79 3.69 -1.21 -16.73
N ILE A 80 4.77 -1.01 -15.96
CA ILE A 80 4.88 0.09 -15.00
C ILE A 80 6.16 0.87 -15.23
N ASP A 81 6.00 2.19 -15.24
CA ASP A 81 7.07 3.18 -15.17
C ASP A 81 7.19 3.69 -13.74
N PHE A 82 8.38 3.60 -13.16
CA PHE A 82 8.65 4.12 -11.83
C PHE A 82 10.10 4.58 -11.69
N HIS A 83 10.35 5.49 -10.75
CA HIS A 83 11.69 5.98 -10.45
C HIS A 83 12.41 5.06 -9.47
N THR A 84 13.65 4.68 -9.79
CA THR A 84 14.50 3.92 -8.89
C THR A 84 15.15 4.83 -7.85
N LYS A 85 15.85 4.25 -6.86
CA LYS A 85 16.53 5.03 -5.80
C LYS A 85 17.60 6.00 -6.34
N SER A 86 18.12 5.77 -7.54
CA SER A 86 19.05 6.69 -8.21
C SER A 86 18.35 7.83 -8.95
N GLY A 87 17.00 7.90 -8.89
CA GLY A 87 16.19 8.88 -9.62
C GLY A 87 16.00 8.54 -11.10
N LEU A 88 16.40 7.35 -11.54
CA LEU A 88 16.32 6.95 -12.94
C LEU A 88 15.03 6.20 -13.23
N LEU A 89 14.38 6.54 -14.34
CA LEU A 89 13.15 5.88 -14.77
C LEU A 89 13.43 4.42 -15.18
N ALA A 90 12.66 3.50 -14.63
CA ALA A 90 12.62 2.10 -15.03
C ALA A 90 11.23 1.76 -15.56
N ARG A 91 11.19 1.02 -16.67
CA ARG A 91 9.99 0.37 -17.19
C ARG A 91 10.12 -1.14 -17.10
N VAL A 92 9.10 -1.79 -16.57
CA VAL A 92 9.05 -3.26 -16.48
C VAL A 92 7.72 -3.82 -16.97
N ASN A 93 7.77 -5.02 -17.53
CA ASN A 93 6.61 -5.83 -17.89
C ASN A 93 6.06 -6.54 -16.67
N LEU A 94 4.73 -6.65 -16.64
CA LEU A 94 3.97 -7.22 -15.56
C LEU A 94 3.00 -8.28 -16.10
N SER A 95 2.85 -9.37 -15.36
CA SER A 95 1.72 -10.29 -15.52
C SER A 95 0.63 -10.00 -14.49
N ILE A 96 -0.59 -10.27 -14.90
CA ILE A 96 -1.79 -10.03 -14.11
C ILE A 96 -2.51 -11.35 -13.89
N THR A 97 -3.01 -11.55 -12.68
CA THR A 97 -3.94 -12.63 -12.36
C THR A 97 -5.13 -12.05 -11.62
N LYS A 98 -6.33 -12.22 -12.17
CA LYS A 98 -7.57 -11.85 -11.48
C LYS A 98 -7.79 -12.77 -10.28
N ASN A 99 -8.05 -12.19 -9.12
CA ASN A 99 -8.36 -12.87 -7.87
C ASN A 99 -9.60 -12.22 -7.24
N ASN A 100 -10.77 -12.80 -7.47
CA ASN A 100 -12.07 -12.23 -7.11
C ASN A 100 -12.21 -10.78 -7.63
N ASP A 101 -12.29 -9.81 -6.72
CA ASP A 101 -12.49 -8.38 -7.00
C ASP A 101 -11.16 -7.60 -7.11
N SER A 102 -10.04 -8.31 -7.24
CA SER A 102 -8.70 -7.73 -7.30
C SER A 102 -7.88 -8.30 -8.44
N PHE A 103 -6.84 -7.56 -8.83
CA PHE A 103 -5.83 -7.99 -9.78
C PHE A 103 -4.49 -8.13 -9.05
N GLN A 104 -3.95 -9.33 -9.02
CA GLN A 104 -2.60 -9.58 -8.52
C GLN A 104 -1.60 -9.32 -9.63
N ILE A 105 -0.60 -8.50 -9.32
CA ILE A 105 0.42 -8.05 -10.26
C ILE A 105 1.74 -8.74 -9.91
N ARG A 106 2.42 -9.31 -10.92
CA ARG A 106 3.73 -9.93 -10.80
C ARG A 106 4.70 -9.32 -11.80
N PHE A 107 5.99 -9.38 -11.47
CA PHE A 107 7.05 -8.95 -12.37
C PHE A 107 7.34 -10.03 -13.42
N ASP A 108 7.31 -9.67 -14.71
CA ASP A 108 7.63 -10.61 -15.80
C ASP A 108 9.03 -10.40 -16.39
N GLY A 109 9.51 -9.16 -16.40
CA GLY A 109 10.81 -8.82 -16.96
C GLY A 109 10.95 -7.34 -17.28
N LEU A 110 12.11 -6.96 -17.82
CA LEU A 110 12.32 -5.59 -18.31
C LEU A 110 11.72 -5.40 -19.70
N THR A 111 11.15 -4.22 -19.96
CA THR A 111 10.87 -3.76 -21.32
C THR A 111 12.17 -3.22 -21.95
N GLY A 112 13.10 -4.13 -22.29
CA GLY A 112 14.39 -3.76 -22.87
C GLY A 112 15.40 -3.19 -21.86
N VAL A 113 16.48 -2.58 -22.36
CA VAL A 113 17.52 -1.96 -21.52
C VAL A 113 17.00 -0.59 -21.05
N THR A 114 16.46 -0.52 -19.84
CA THR A 114 16.22 0.75 -19.14
C THR A 114 17.57 1.44 -18.96
N LYS A 115 17.94 2.32 -19.90
CA LYS A 115 19.22 3.03 -19.92
C LYS A 115 19.41 3.72 -18.57
N GLY A 116 20.41 3.28 -17.81
CA GLY A 116 20.74 3.83 -16.48
C GLY A 116 20.39 2.93 -15.30
N ASN A 117 19.58 1.88 -15.49
CA ASN A 117 19.25 0.92 -14.43
C ASN A 117 19.91 -0.45 -14.65
N ALA A 118 20.97 -0.53 -15.45
CA ALA A 118 21.68 -1.77 -15.78
C ALA A 118 22.38 -2.41 -14.58
N ASP A 119 22.74 -1.61 -13.58
CA ASP A 119 23.45 -2.07 -12.37
C ASP A 119 22.52 -2.77 -11.37
N LEU A 120 21.20 -2.63 -11.55
CA LEU A 120 20.23 -3.37 -10.76
C LEU A 120 20.23 -4.83 -11.20
N ALA A 121 20.34 -5.74 -10.25
CA ALA A 121 20.38 -7.16 -10.51
C ALA A 121 18.96 -7.73 -10.79
N TRP A 122 18.32 -7.24 -11.84
CA TRP A 122 16.93 -7.57 -12.23
C TRP A 122 16.67 -9.06 -12.37
N VAL A 123 17.70 -9.81 -12.80
CA VAL A 123 17.66 -11.28 -12.92
C VAL A 123 17.39 -11.99 -11.59
N ASN A 124 17.66 -11.32 -10.46
CA ASN A 124 17.42 -11.88 -9.14
C ASN A 124 15.99 -11.62 -8.63
N PHE A 125 15.16 -10.84 -9.32
CA PHE A 125 13.77 -10.62 -8.89
C PHE A 125 12.87 -11.77 -9.33
N SER A 126 12.04 -12.22 -8.39
CA SER A 126 11.11 -13.32 -8.64
C SER A 126 10.01 -12.89 -9.60
N ARG A 127 9.67 -13.81 -10.51
CA ARG A 127 8.49 -13.69 -11.38
C ARG A 127 7.24 -14.35 -10.80
N LYS A 128 7.37 -15.00 -9.64
CA LYS A 128 6.28 -15.76 -8.99
C LYS A 128 5.61 -14.96 -7.87
N GLU A 129 6.39 -14.12 -7.20
CA GLU A 129 5.92 -13.30 -6.10
C GLU A 129 5.10 -12.11 -6.58
N ILE A 130 4.02 -11.83 -5.85
CA ILE A 130 3.16 -10.66 -6.08
C ILE A 130 3.94 -9.41 -5.70
N ILE A 131 3.90 -8.39 -6.56
CA ILE A 131 4.52 -7.08 -6.31
C ILE A 131 3.49 -6.01 -5.96
N ALA A 132 2.24 -6.18 -6.37
CA ALA A 132 1.13 -5.29 -6.04
C ALA A 132 -0.22 -6.00 -6.18
N GLU A 133 -1.24 -5.45 -5.54
CA GLU A 133 -2.65 -5.82 -5.72
C GLU A 133 -3.44 -4.57 -6.11
N VAL A 134 -4.28 -4.66 -7.14
CA VAL A 134 -5.11 -3.55 -7.60
C VAL A 134 -6.58 -3.87 -7.42
N LYS A 135 -7.33 -2.95 -6.82
CA LYS A 135 -8.77 -3.07 -6.58
C LYS A 135 -9.53 -1.96 -7.28
N GLY A 136 -10.60 -2.33 -7.97
CA GLY A 136 -11.52 -1.37 -8.55
C GLY A 136 -12.32 -0.62 -7.49
N VAL A 137 -12.29 0.71 -7.56
CA VAL A 137 -13.19 1.57 -6.78
C VAL A 137 -14.41 1.91 -7.63
N ASP A 138 -14.18 2.44 -8.84
CA ASP A 138 -15.18 2.72 -9.86
C ASP A 138 -14.53 2.67 -11.26
N GLU A 139 -15.23 3.11 -12.32
CA GLU A 139 -14.76 3.05 -13.71
C GLU A 139 -13.50 3.92 -13.99
N ASN A 140 -13.24 4.93 -13.17
CA ASN A 140 -12.14 5.88 -13.34
C ASN A 140 -11.15 5.88 -12.18
N ASN A 141 -11.41 5.12 -11.11
CA ASN A 141 -10.59 5.07 -9.90
C ASN A 141 -10.25 3.63 -9.50
N VAL A 142 -8.99 3.40 -9.16
CA VAL A 142 -8.51 2.16 -8.56
C VAL A 142 -7.65 2.46 -7.33
N GLU A 143 -7.49 1.47 -6.47
CA GLU A 143 -6.50 1.49 -5.40
C GLU A 143 -5.42 0.45 -5.68
N ILE A 144 -4.14 0.84 -5.56
CA ILE A 144 -3.00 -0.06 -5.67
C ILE A 144 -2.32 -0.25 -4.30
N ASP A 145 -2.36 -1.47 -3.77
CA ASP A 145 -1.55 -1.89 -2.62
C ASP A 145 -0.19 -2.37 -3.11
N TRP A 146 0.85 -1.58 -2.86
CA TRP A 146 2.20 -1.87 -3.33
C TRP A 146 3.00 -2.67 -2.29
N ILE A 147 3.64 -3.76 -2.76
CA ILE A 147 4.42 -4.68 -1.92
C ILE A 147 5.92 -4.59 -2.26
N GLY A 148 6.26 -4.33 -3.52
CA GLY A 148 7.63 -4.25 -4.02
C GLY A 148 8.19 -5.58 -4.53
N PHE A 149 9.36 -5.53 -5.18
CA PHE A 149 9.96 -6.65 -5.90
C PHE A 149 10.69 -7.59 -4.95
N TYR A 150 10.34 -8.87 -4.94
CA TYR A 150 11.05 -9.86 -4.12
C TYR A 150 12.33 -10.34 -4.81
N ASN A 151 13.47 -10.21 -4.14
CA ASN A 151 14.76 -10.67 -4.61
C ASN A 151 15.03 -12.10 -4.10
N GLU A 152 15.11 -13.07 -5.01
CA GLU A 152 15.28 -14.48 -4.70
C GLU A 152 16.66 -14.81 -4.13
N LYS A 153 17.68 -13.98 -4.42
CA LYS A 153 19.05 -14.16 -3.92
C LYS A 153 19.18 -13.63 -2.49
N SER A 154 18.70 -12.42 -2.21
CA SER A 154 18.79 -11.82 -0.86
C SER A 154 17.65 -12.21 0.07
N LYS A 155 16.55 -12.80 -0.47
CA LYS A 155 15.33 -13.14 0.27
C LYS A 155 14.65 -11.91 0.90
N GLN A 156 14.79 -10.75 0.26
CA GLN A 156 14.24 -9.47 0.73
C GLN A 156 13.47 -8.77 -0.38
N ARG A 157 12.56 -7.85 -0.01
CA ARG A 157 11.87 -6.99 -0.97
C ARG A 157 12.63 -5.69 -1.21
N SER A 158 12.74 -5.31 -2.48
CA SER A 158 13.27 -4.04 -2.94
C SER A 158 12.13 -3.16 -3.45
N PHE A 159 12.34 -1.83 -3.47
CA PHE A 159 11.33 -0.86 -3.91
C PHE A 159 10.01 -1.04 -3.14
N VAL A 160 10.08 -1.08 -1.81
CA VAL A 160 8.90 -1.29 -0.95
C VAL A 160 8.06 -0.03 -0.75
N GLU A 161 8.61 1.14 -1.07
CA GLU A 161 7.86 2.39 -1.12
C GLU A 161 6.95 2.37 -2.35
N ASN A 162 5.70 2.80 -2.17
CA ASN A 162 4.73 2.84 -3.26
C ASN A 162 5.15 3.93 -4.27
N PRO A 163 5.33 3.56 -5.56
CA PRO A 163 5.84 4.50 -6.57
C PRO A 163 4.83 5.60 -6.95
N PHE A 164 3.56 5.48 -6.55
CA PHE A 164 2.50 6.45 -6.82
C PHE A 164 2.22 7.38 -5.63
N ASP A 165 2.57 6.96 -4.41
CA ASP A 165 2.50 7.79 -3.21
C ASP A 165 3.50 7.25 -2.17
N HIS A 166 4.69 7.86 -2.07
CA HIS A 166 5.75 7.41 -1.16
C HIS A 166 5.37 7.44 0.33
N THR A 167 4.26 8.08 0.68
CA THR A 167 3.79 8.19 2.07
C THR A 167 2.78 7.11 2.45
N LYS A 168 2.26 6.35 1.48
CA LYS A 168 1.21 5.35 1.70
C LYS A 168 1.57 4.01 1.08
N LYS A 169 1.10 2.94 1.72
CA LYS A 169 1.19 1.59 1.14
C LYS A 169 0.17 1.39 0.01
N VAL A 170 -1.05 1.89 0.23
CA VAL A 170 -2.15 1.90 -0.74
C VAL A 170 -2.29 3.29 -1.33
N ALA A 171 -2.18 3.40 -2.64
CA ALA A 171 -2.31 4.67 -3.35
C ALA A 171 -3.57 4.67 -4.23
N PRO A 172 -4.37 5.75 -4.22
CA PRO A 172 -5.43 5.92 -5.20
C PRO A 172 -4.81 6.29 -6.56
N LEU A 173 -5.28 5.66 -7.62
CA LEU A 173 -4.94 6.00 -9.00
C LEU A 173 -6.19 6.39 -9.76
N VAL A 174 -6.01 7.35 -10.65
CA VAL A 174 -7.01 7.80 -11.61
C VAL A 174 -6.66 7.32 -13.01
N LYS A 175 -7.68 7.00 -13.80
CA LYS A 175 -7.51 6.69 -15.21
C LYS A 175 -7.16 7.96 -15.99
N CYS A 176 -6.11 7.89 -16.79
CA CYS A 176 -5.64 8.99 -17.64
C CYS A 176 -5.90 8.66 -19.12
N ASN A 177 -6.24 9.70 -19.89
CA ASN A 177 -6.53 9.64 -21.32
C ASN A 177 -5.29 9.81 -22.19
#